data_AF-A0A1V0Q1N7-F1
#
_entry.id   AF-A0A1V0Q1N7-F1
#
_cell.length_a   1.000
_cell.length_b   1.000
_cell.length_c   1.000
_cell.angle_alpha   90.00
_cell.angle_beta   90.00
_cell.angle_gamma   90.00
#
_symmetry.space_group_name_H-M   'P 1'
#
loop_
_entity.id
_entity.type
_entity.pdbx_description
1 polymer ?
#
loop_
_entity_poly.entity_id
_entity_poly.type
_entity_poly.pdbx_seq_one_letter_code
_entity_poly.pdbx_strand_id
1 'polypeptide(L)'
;MGKTLIYASAMSGQLVDGSGRPAAGVTITRTWQTSSKTGSDSTTTDDDGRFAFGSVEQRSLFGGLNPGTPLIDQQFTHDMTGTPKMFLRMSKRSFGPNSELDGRPINLVCRADTDPEPGPGPILSSTCRILD
;
A
#
# COMPACT_ATOMS: atom_id res chain seq x y z
N MET A 1 21.07 11.20 17.36
CA MET A 1 20.42 11.20 16.03
C MET A 1 19.03 10.58 16.14
N GLY A 2 18.01 11.16 15.51
CA GLY A 2 16.68 10.54 15.42
C GLY A 2 16.66 9.37 14.42
N LYS A 3 15.85 8.35 14.67
CA LYS A 3 15.63 7.23 13.74
C LYS A 3 14.38 7.51 12.91
N THR A 4 14.47 7.30 11.60
CA THR A 4 13.30 7.32 10.70
C THR A 4 12.58 5.98 10.79
N LEU A 5 11.28 6.02 11.04
CA LEU A 5 10.40 4.87 11.04
C LEU A 5 9.56 4.89 9.77
N ILE A 6 9.57 3.81 8.99
CA ILE A 6 8.78 3.70 7.77
C ILE A 6 7.47 3.02 8.12
N TYR A 7 6.36 3.76 8.00
CA TYR A 7 5.02 3.26 8.27
C TYR A 7 4.44 2.55 7.06
N ALA A 8 4.71 3.10 5.88
CA ALA A 8 4.38 2.48 4.60
C ALA A 8 5.56 2.69 3.65
N SER A 9 6.02 1.64 2.99
CA SER A 9 7.08 1.75 2.00
C SER A 9 6.61 2.45 0.73
N ALA A 10 7.56 2.97 -0.03
CA ALA A 10 7.29 3.39 -1.40
C ALA A 10 6.86 2.18 -2.24
N MET A 11 5.97 2.41 -3.19
CA MET A 11 5.49 1.36 -4.07
C MET A 11 5.08 1.90 -5.43
N SER A 12 5.05 1.01 -6.41
CA SER A 12 4.51 1.26 -7.73
C SER A 12 3.49 0.18 -8.10
N GLY A 13 2.53 0.54 -8.93
CA GLY A 13 1.59 -0.43 -9.44
C GLY A 13 0.93 0.01 -10.74
N GLN A 14 0.23 -0.93 -11.35
CA GLN A 14 -0.64 -0.70 -12.50
C GLN A 14 -2.04 -1.23 -12.19
N LEU A 15 -3.06 -0.39 -12.39
CA LEU A 15 -4.46 -0.80 -12.30
C LEU A 15 -4.98 -1.14 -13.70
N VAL A 16 -5.62 -2.30 -13.84
CA VAL A 16 -6.25 -2.75 -15.08
C VAL A 16 -7.72 -3.10 -14.87
N ASP A 17 -8.53 -2.94 -15.92
CA ASP A 17 -9.92 -3.39 -15.95
C ASP A 17 -10.03 -4.91 -16.20
N GLY A 18 -11.26 -5.44 -16.26
CA GLY A 18 -11.51 -6.87 -16.47
C GLY A 18 -11.14 -7.40 -17.86
N SER A 19 -10.87 -6.52 -18.82
CA SER A 19 -10.30 -6.88 -20.12
C SER A 19 -8.77 -6.79 -20.15
N GLY A 20 -8.14 -6.42 -19.02
CA GLY A 20 -6.70 -6.21 -18.90
C GLY A 20 -6.22 -4.88 -19.47
N ARG A 21 -7.12 -3.94 -19.77
CA ARG A 21 -6.74 -2.61 -20.27
C ARG A 21 -6.36 -1.69 -19.11
N PRO A 22 -5.41 -0.77 -19.31
CA PRO A 22 -5.12 0.29 -18.35
C PRO A 22 -6.36 1.04 -17.85
N ALA A 23 -6.50 1.15 -16.53
CA ALA A 23 -7.54 1.95 -15.90
C ALA A 23 -6.98 3.35 -15.58
N ALA A 24 -7.07 4.27 -16.53
CA ALA A 24 -6.55 5.65 -16.43
C ALA A 24 -7.49 6.60 -15.66
N GLY A 25 -6.92 7.65 -15.04
CA GLY A 25 -7.70 8.69 -14.37
C GLY A 25 -8.39 8.25 -13.07
N VAL A 26 -8.02 7.09 -12.54
CA VAL A 26 -8.64 6.48 -11.34
C VAL A 26 -7.92 7.00 -10.10
N THR A 27 -8.67 7.49 -9.12
CA THR A 27 -8.10 7.87 -7.83
C THR A 27 -7.81 6.63 -7.01
N ILE A 28 -6.56 6.48 -6.58
CA ILE A 28 -6.10 5.47 -5.66
C ILE A 28 -5.83 6.13 -4.32
N THR A 29 -6.40 5.60 -3.25
CA THR A 29 -6.14 6.06 -1.88
C THR A 29 -5.47 4.96 -1.10
N ARG A 30 -4.39 5.28 -0.40
CA ARG A 30 -3.76 4.43 0.60
C ARG A 30 -4.06 5.00 1.97
N THR A 31 -4.61 4.19 2.86
CA THR A 31 -4.70 4.48 4.29
C THR A 31 -3.73 3.59 5.05
N TRP A 32 -3.22 4.09 6.18
CA TRP A 32 -2.43 3.29 7.10
C TRP A 32 -2.87 3.55 8.53
N GLN A 33 -2.85 2.48 9.33
CA GLN A 33 -3.23 2.55 10.74
C GLN A 33 -2.22 1.78 11.58
N THR A 34 -1.87 2.40 12.70
CA THR A 34 -1.12 1.81 13.82
C THR A 34 -1.99 1.84 15.07
N SER A 35 -1.47 1.39 16.21
CA SER A 35 -2.18 1.48 17.50
C SER A 35 -2.50 2.91 17.96
N SER A 36 -1.75 3.92 17.50
CA SER A 36 -1.88 5.31 17.98
C SER A 36 -2.02 6.36 16.89
N LYS A 37 -1.82 5.99 15.61
CA LYS A 37 -1.87 6.92 14.48
C LYS A 37 -2.57 6.28 13.29
N THR A 38 -3.34 7.10 12.58
CA THR A 38 -3.87 6.82 11.25
C THR A 38 -3.44 7.93 10.29
N GLY A 39 -3.43 7.64 9.00
CA GLY A 39 -3.18 8.63 7.96
C GLY A 39 -3.59 8.09 6.60
N SER A 40 -3.58 8.97 5.60
CA SER A 40 -3.89 8.63 4.22
C SER A 40 -3.15 9.52 3.23
N ASP A 41 -2.89 8.98 2.04
CA ASP A 41 -2.47 9.71 0.85
C ASP A 41 -3.17 9.14 -0.38
N SER A 42 -3.13 9.90 -1.48
CA SER A 42 -3.77 9.50 -2.74
C SER A 42 -2.94 9.91 -3.95
N THR A 43 -3.18 9.21 -5.05
CA THR A 43 -2.64 9.51 -6.38
C THR A 43 -3.70 9.17 -7.42
N THR A 44 -3.52 9.66 -8.64
CA THR A 44 -4.35 9.30 -9.79
C THR A 44 -3.54 8.42 -10.74
N THR A 45 -4.17 7.42 -11.34
CA THR A 45 -3.51 6.59 -12.36
C THR A 45 -3.28 7.38 -13.65
N ASP A 46 -2.13 7.17 -14.29
CA ASP A 46 -1.82 7.77 -15.59
C ASP A 46 -2.53 7.04 -16.77
N ASP A 47 -2.25 7.46 -18.00
CA ASP A 47 -2.84 6.88 -19.22
C ASP A 47 -2.49 5.39 -19.40
N ASP A 48 -1.36 4.94 -18.84
CA ASP A 48 -0.94 3.53 -18.79
C ASP A 48 -1.52 2.80 -17.56
N GLY A 49 -2.38 3.44 -16.78
CA GLY A 49 -3.00 2.88 -15.56
C GLY A 49 -2.02 2.78 -14.40
N ARG A 50 -0.83 3.39 -14.49
CA ARG A 50 0.22 3.30 -13.48
C ARG A 50 -0.02 4.29 -12.36
N PHE A 51 0.38 3.91 -11.16
CA PHE A 51 0.35 4.73 -9.96
C PHE A 51 1.58 4.48 -9.11
N ALA A 52 1.94 5.46 -8.28
CA ALA A 52 3.06 5.34 -7.36
C ALA A 52 2.78 6.09 -6.06
N PHE A 53 3.31 5.56 -4.96
CA PHE A 53 3.29 6.20 -3.66
C PHE A 53 4.71 6.31 -3.11
N GLY A 54 5.01 7.43 -2.46
CA GLY A 54 6.22 7.60 -1.66
C GLY A 54 6.17 6.79 -0.36
N SER A 55 7.30 6.76 0.36
CA SER A 55 7.34 6.24 1.73
C SER A 55 6.60 7.19 2.68
N VAL A 56 5.86 6.62 3.63
CA VAL A 56 5.34 7.37 4.79
C VAL A 56 6.37 7.23 5.91
N GLU A 57 7.02 8.34 6.23
CA GLU A 57 8.11 8.39 7.20
C GLU A 57 7.71 9.17 8.45
N GLN A 58 8.08 8.65 9.61
CA GLN A 58 7.93 9.30 10.89
C GLN A 58 9.30 9.46 11.55
N ARG A 59 9.66 10.70 11.90
CA ARG A 59 10.88 10.94 12.69
C ARG A 59 10.59 10.67 14.16
N SER A 60 11.31 9.73 14.76
CA SER A 60 11.28 9.55 16.22
C SER A 60 12.32 10.46 16.86
N LEU A 61 11.86 11.45 17.63
CA LEU A 61 12.71 12.38 18.39
C LEU A 61 13.26 11.75 19.68
N PHE A 62 12.56 10.75 20.23
CA PHE A 62 13.03 9.95 21.37
C PHE A 62 13.71 8.69 20.81
N GLY A 63 15.03 8.66 20.88
CA GLY A 63 15.89 7.70 20.19
C GLY A 63 15.85 6.27 20.73
N GLY A 64 14.75 5.54 20.55
CA GLY A 64 14.83 4.07 20.50
C GLY A 64 13.91 3.25 21.40
N LEU A 65 12.82 3.79 21.94
CA LEU A 65 11.85 2.98 22.68
C LEU A 65 10.47 3.08 22.04
N ASN A 66 10.26 2.30 20.97
CA ASN A 66 8.93 1.75 20.73
C ASN A 66 9.05 0.24 20.98
N PRO A 67 8.82 -0.24 22.22
CA PRO A 67 9.15 -1.60 22.65
C PRO A 67 8.27 -2.70 22.03
N GLY A 68 7.30 -2.34 21.18
CA GLY A 68 6.44 -3.29 20.47
C GLY A 68 6.86 -3.50 19.02
N THR A 69 6.72 -4.74 18.54
CA THR A 69 6.65 -5.03 17.10
C THR A 69 5.54 -4.16 16.51
N PRO A 70 5.84 -3.26 15.56
CA PRO A 70 4.78 -2.47 14.95
C PRO A 70 3.83 -3.40 14.22
N LEU A 71 2.53 -3.12 14.31
CA LEU A 71 1.55 -3.65 13.38
C LEU A 71 0.96 -2.44 12.66
N ILE A 72 1.27 -2.33 11.37
CA ILE A 72 0.80 -1.25 10.52
C ILE A 72 -0.11 -1.86 9.47
N ASP A 73 -1.41 -1.64 9.60
CA ASP A 73 -2.40 -2.08 8.62
C ASP A 73 -2.45 -1.04 7.51
N GLN A 74 -2.32 -1.48 6.26
CA GLN A 74 -2.35 -0.63 5.08
C GLN A 74 -3.46 -1.11 4.17
N GLN A 75 -4.36 -0.20 3.79
CA GLN A 75 -5.47 -0.50 2.90
C GLN A 75 -5.42 0.43 1.70
N PHE A 76 -5.64 -0.14 0.52
CA PHE A 76 -5.66 0.57 -0.75
C PHE A 76 -7.03 0.43 -1.38
N THR A 77 -7.58 1.57 -1.78
CA THR A 77 -8.85 1.65 -2.49
C THR A 77 -8.68 2.34 -3.82
N HIS A 78 -9.52 1.98 -4.79
CA HIS A 78 -9.69 2.70 -6.04
C HIS A 78 -11.11 3.24 -6.12
N ASP A 79 -11.29 4.38 -6.81
CA ASP A 79 -12.60 4.92 -7.12
C ASP A 79 -12.80 5.05 -8.62
N MET A 80 -13.49 4.07 -9.21
CA MET A 80 -13.85 4.06 -10.63
C MET A 80 -15.32 4.40 -10.88
N THR A 81 -16.18 4.26 -9.86
CA THR A 81 -17.64 4.33 -10.00
C THR A 81 -18.28 5.34 -9.04
N GLY A 82 -17.49 6.19 -8.39
CA GLY A 82 -17.91 7.12 -7.34
C GLY A 82 -18.00 6.49 -5.93
N THR A 83 -17.56 5.24 -5.78
CA THR A 83 -17.54 4.52 -4.51
C THR A 83 -16.17 3.86 -4.33
N PRO A 84 -15.43 4.17 -3.25
CA PRO A 84 -14.15 3.53 -2.98
C PRO A 84 -14.28 2.01 -2.80
N LYS A 85 -13.52 1.24 -3.58
CA LYS A 85 -13.42 -0.22 -3.47
C LYS A 85 -12.01 -0.63 -3.08
N MET A 86 -11.90 -1.49 -2.07
CA MET A 86 -10.61 -2.02 -1.63
C MET A 86 -10.10 -3.07 -2.63
N PHE A 87 -8.83 -2.96 -3.02
CA PHE A 87 -8.19 -3.93 -3.92
C PHE A 87 -6.91 -4.54 -3.33
N LEU A 88 -6.37 -3.96 -2.27
CA LEU A 88 -5.19 -4.46 -1.59
C LEU A 88 -5.24 -4.07 -0.11
N ARG A 89 -4.97 -5.06 0.75
CA ARG A 89 -4.72 -4.86 2.17
C ARG A 89 -3.47 -5.64 2.55
N MET A 90 -2.56 -4.98 3.23
CA MET A 90 -1.32 -5.59 3.72
C MET A 90 -1.01 -5.11 5.12
N SER A 91 -0.20 -5.89 5.83
CA SER A 91 0.29 -5.53 7.15
C SER A 91 1.81 -5.52 7.17
N LYS A 92 2.36 -4.49 7.82
CA LYS A 92 3.79 -4.34 8.04
C LYS A 92 4.12 -4.60 9.50
N ARG A 93 5.11 -5.46 9.74
CA ARG A 93 5.52 -5.90 11.09
C ARG A 93 6.86 -5.32 11.58
N SER A 94 7.46 -4.42 10.81
CA SER A 94 8.68 -3.72 11.20
C SER A 94 8.71 -2.32 10.58
N PHE A 95 9.54 -1.43 11.10
CA PHE A 95 9.71 -0.07 10.56
C PHE A 95 10.77 0.02 9.44
N GLY A 96 11.29 -1.12 8.97
CA GLY A 96 12.30 -1.16 7.92
C GLY A 96 11.73 -0.87 6.53
N PRO A 97 12.54 -0.38 5.58
CA PRO A 97 12.08 -0.21 4.20
C PRO A 97 11.68 -1.57 3.60
N ASN A 98 10.61 -1.57 2.80
CA ASN A 98 10.12 -2.71 2.04
C ASN A 98 9.81 -3.99 2.85
N SER A 99 9.72 -3.89 4.19
CA SER A 99 9.45 -5.06 5.03
C SER A 99 8.02 -5.61 4.92
N GLU A 100 7.15 -4.97 4.14
CA GLU A 100 5.89 -5.55 3.66
C GLU A 100 6.16 -6.79 2.80
N LEU A 101 7.29 -6.85 2.08
CA LEU A 101 7.67 -7.96 1.20
C LEU A 101 9.10 -8.41 1.49
N ASP A 102 9.48 -8.48 2.77
CA ASP A 102 10.79 -8.96 3.24
C ASP A 102 11.99 -8.25 2.58
N GLY A 103 11.84 -6.95 2.32
CA GLY A 103 12.88 -6.10 1.72
C GLY A 103 12.76 -5.94 0.21
N ARG A 104 11.89 -6.72 -0.46
CA ARG A 104 11.66 -6.61 -1.90
C ARG A 104 10.84 -5.36 -2.25
N PRO A 105 11.15 -4.67 -3.36
CA PRO A 105 10.32 -3.58 -3.86
C PRO A 105 8.86 -4.01 -4.06
N ILE A 106 7.94 -3.11 -3.78
CA ILE A 106 6.51 -3.36 -3.97
C ILE A 106 6.12 -2.87 -5.36
N ASN A 107 6.16 -3.78 -6.33
CA ASN A 107 5.75 -3.55 -7.71
C ASN A 107 4.58 -4.48 -8.04
N LEU A 108 3.44 -3.94 -8.47
CA LEU A 108 2.19 -4.70 -8.56
C LEU A 108 1.46 -4.47 -9.88
N VAL A 109 0.66 -5.46 -10.30
CA VAL A 109 -0.44 -5.26 -11.26
C VAL A 109 -1.72 -5.71 -10.58
N CYS A 110 -2.72 -4.83 -10.51
CA CYS A 110 -3.96 -5.02 -9.77
C CYS A 110 -5.17 -4.96 -10.69
N ARG A 111 -6.14 -5.84 -10.46
CA ARG A 111 -7.41 -5.84 -11.18
C ARG A 111 -8.47 -5.03 -10.44
N ALA A 112 -9.22 -4.21 -11.17
CA ALA A 112 -10.29 -3.37 -10.61
C ALA A 112 -11.69 -3.99 -10.70
N ASP A 113 -11.84 -5.07 -11.47
CA ASP A 113 -13.10 -5.72 -11.81
C ASP A 113 -13.49 -6.88 -10.88
N THR A 114 -12.65 -7.17 -9.89
CA THR A 114 -12.79 -8.33 -9.01
C THR A 114 -12.68 -7.92 -7.56
N ASP A 115 -13.31 -8.69 -6.68
CA ASP A 115 -13.13 -8.53 -5.26
C ASP A 115 -11.77 -9.13 -4.81
N PRO A 116 -11.16 -8.56 -3.77
CA PRO A 116 -9.88 -9.03 -3.24
C PRO A 116 -10.04 -10.34 -2.49
N GLU A 117 -9.22 -11.32 -2.85
CA GLU A 117 -9.18 -12.63 -2.19
C GLU A 117 -8.14 -12.65 -1.06
N PRO A 118 -8.29 -13.49 -0.02
CA PRO A 118 -7.29 -13.65 1.03
C PRO A 118 -5.90 -13.98 0.47
N GLY A 119 -4.89 -13.24 0.93
CA GLY A 119 -3.49 -13.43 0.53
C GLY A 119 -2.66 -14.19 1.56
N PRO A 120 -1.46 -14.66 1.18
CA PRO A 120 -0.51 -15.23 2.12
C PRO A 120 0.30 -14.15 2.88
N GLY A 121 0.68 -14.48 4.12
CA GLY A 121 1.69 -13.75 4.87
C GLY A 121 1.31 -12.28 5.14
N PRO A 122 2.13 -11.30 4.70
CA PRO A 122 1.87 -9.88 4.95
C PRO A 122 0.75 -9.30 4.07
N ILE A 123 0.39 -9.95 2.95
CA ILE A 123 -0.77 -9.57 2.14
C ILE A 123 -1.99 -10.25 2.74
N LEU A 124 -2.90 -9.46 3.30
CA LEU A 124 -4.10 -9.97 3.96
C LEU A 124 -5.21 -10.26 2.95
N SER A 125 -5.37 -9.39 1.95
CA SER A 125 -6.34 -9.55 0.87
C SER A 125 -5.90 -8.77 -0.36
N SER A 126 -6.08 -9.29 -1.58
CA SER A 126 -5.62 -8.60 -2.78
C SER A 126 -6.30 -9.06 -4.08
N THR A 127 -6.41 -8.12 -5.03
CA THR A 127 -6.62 -8.39 -6.46
C THR A 127 -5.32 -8.32 -7.27
N CYS A 128 -4.19 -8.08 -6.60
CA CYS A 128 -2.91 -7.78 -7.20
C CYS A 128 -2.03 -9.01 -7.35
N ARG A 129 -1.23 -9.00 -8.41
CA ARG A 129 -0.07 -9.86 -8.58
C ARG A 129 1.20 -9.04 -8.33
N ILE A 130 2.09 -9.55 -7.49
CA ILE A 130 3.43 -8.97 -7.32
C ILE A 130 4.26 -9.26 -8.56
N LEU A 131 5.01 -8.26 -9.01
CA LEU A 131 6.06 -8.40 -10.02
C LEU A 131 7.38 -8.60 -9.29
N ASP A 132 8.09 -9.68 -9.62
CA ASP A 132 9.44 -9.97 -9.12
C ASP A 132 10.49 -9.06 -9.77
#